data_AF-A0A6N0DUR9-F1
#
_entry.id   AF-A0A6N0DUR9-F1
#
_cell.length_a   1.000
_cell.length_b   1.000
_cell.length_c   1.000
_cell.angle_alpha   90.00
_cell.angle_beta   90.00
_cell.angle_gamma   90.00
#
_symmetry.space_group_name_H-M   'P 1'
#
loop_
_entity.id
_entity.type
_entity.pdbx_description
1 polymer ?
#
loop_
_entity_poly.entity_id
_entity_poly.type
_entity_poly.pdbx_seq_one_letter_code
_entity_poly.pdbx_strand_id
1 'polypeptide(L)'
;MLSQLIEFTLIVGIGSTIALDLWALLLDKFAGFPGTHWGMVGRWLLGIPHGNLVLDTDNETPASMEEWTIGWIFHYLVGLAYAAMLPLFWGIGYIAAPTVFPVFMIGVVVSSLAGLMILMPGLGGGLFARKTPNPALMIAYVIVAHSVFALAQFLLALGVSGN
;
A
#
# COMPACT_ATOMS: atom_id res chain seq x y z
N MET A 1 -20.44 12.88 11.50
CA MET A 1 -19.31 12.16 12.11
C MET A 1 -19.06 10.81 11.44
N LEU A 2 -19.92 9.80 11.60
CA LEU A 2 -19.68 8.48 10.97
C LEU A 2 -19.71 8.55 9.42
N SER A 3 -20.66 9.27 8.85
CA SER A 3 -20.72 9.49 7.39
C SER A 3 -19.47 10.16 6.83
N GLN A 4 -19.02 11.25 7.47
CA GLN A 4 -17.78 11.97 7.11
C GLN A 4 -16.55 11.07 7.18
N LEU A 5 -16.46 10.21 8.21
CA LEU A 5 -15.36 9.25 8.33
C LEU A 5 -15.36 8.23 7.18
N ILE A 6 -16.53 7.69 6.84
CA ILE A 6 -16.68 6.73 5.75
C ILE A 6 -16.32 7.38 4.40
N GLU A 7 -16.90 8.55 4.12
CA GLU A 7 -16.64 9.31 2.90
C GLU A 7 -15.15 9.65 2.75
N PHE A 8 -14.55 10.21 3.80
CA PHE A 8 -13.12 10.50 3.85
C PHE A 8 -12.29 9.24 3.57
N THR A 9 -12.59 8.14 4.26
CA THR A 9 -11.86 6.88 4.13
C THR A 9 -11.95 6.32 2.71
N LEU A 10 -13.14 6.35 2.10
CA LEU A 10 -13.36 5.86 0.73
C LEU A 10 -12.62 6.73 -0.29
N ILE A 11 -12.80 8.06 -0.25
CA ILE A 11 -12.20 8.97 -1.23
C ILE A 11 -10.67 8.97 -1.09
N VAL A 12 -10.16 9.18 0.12
CA VAL A 12 -8.72 9.28 0.37
C VAL A 12 -8.05 7.92 0.19
N GLY A 13 -8.64 6.84 0.69
CA GLY A 13 -8.07 5.50 0.61
C GLY A 13 -8.03 4.96 -0.81
N ILE A 14 -9.17 4.96 -1.52
CA ILE A 14 -9.24 4.46 -2.90
C ILE A 14 -8.42 5.37 -3.82
N GLY A 15 -8.57 6.70 -3.71
CA GLY A 15 -7.90 7.64 -4.60
C GLY A 15 -6.38 7.63 -4.46
N SER A 16 -5.85 7.53 -3.23
CA SER A 16 -4.39 7.41 -3.03
C SER A 16 -3.84 6.07 -3.50
N THR A 17 -4.60 4.99 -3.36
CA THR A 17 -4.24 3.67 -3.88
C THR A 17 -4.18 3.67 -5.41
N ILE A 18 -5.16 4.29 -6.07
CA ILE A 18 -5.13 4.49 -7.54
C ILE A 18 -3.91 5.31 -7.96
N ALA A 19 -3.58 6.39 -7.24
CA ALA A 19 -2.40 7.20 -7.56
C ALA A 19 -1.09 6.40 -7.47
N LEU A 20 -0.99 5.49 -6.49
CA LEU A 20 0.14 4.56 -6.35
C LEU A 20 0.18 3.54 -7.50
N ASP A 21 -0.97 3.00 -7.92
CA ASP A 21 -1.05 2.08 -9.06
C ASP A 21 -0.63 2.76 -10.36
N LEU A 22 -1.12 4.00 -10.59
CA LEU A 22 -0.71 4.81 -11.75
C LEU A 22 0.78 5.12 -11.72
N TRP A 23 1.34 5.41 -10.54
CA TRP A 23 2.78 5.60 -10.38
C TRP A 23 3.58 4.33 -10.75
N ALA A 24 3.13 3.17 -10.31
CA ALA A 24 3.75 1.90 -10.67
C ALA A 24 3.70 1.65 -12.18
N LEU A 25 2.57 1.93 -12.84
CA LEU A 25 2.44 1.82 -14.31
C LEU A 25 3.38 2.79 -15.05
N LEU A 26 3.57 4.00 -14.53
CA LEU A 26 4.52 4.96 -15.10
C LEU A 26 5.97 4.49 -14.95
N LEU A 27 6.35 3.99 -13.78
CA LEU A 27 7.70 3.47 -13.54
C LEU A 27 7.99 2.22 -14.37
N ASP A 28 7.01 1.33 -14.54
CA ASP A 28 7.16 0.17 -15.41
C ASP A 28 7.41 0.62 -16.85
N LYS A 29 6.56 1.51 -17.36
CA LYS A 29 6.65 2.01 -18.74
C LYS A 29 7.94 2.76 -19.05
N PHE A 30 8.44 3.59 -18.13
CA PHE A 30 9.54 4.51 -18.42
C PHE A 30 10.89 4.11 -17.80
N ALA A 31 10.88 3.27 -16.76
CA ALA A 31 12.09 2.88 -16.04
C ALA A 31 12.26 1.36 -15.91
N GLY A 32 11.31 0.55 -16.43
CA GLY A 32 11.40 -0.91 -16.43
C GLY A 32 11.30 -1.53 -15.03
N PHE A 33 10.72 -0.81 -14.07
CA PHE A 33 10.45 -1.31 -12.72
C PHE A 33 9.01 -1.81 -12.65
N PRO A 34 8.77 -3.13 -12.77
CA PRO A 34 7.41 -3.64 -12.72
C PRO A 34 6.80 -3.39 -11.34
N GLY A 35 5.52 -3.03 -11.35
CA GLY A 35 4.73 -2.90 -10.13
C GLY A 35 4.59 -4.23 -9.37
N THR A 36 4.04 -4.16 -8.16
CA THR A 36 3.75 -5.35 -7.35
C THR A 36 2.84 -6.31 -8.11
N HIS A 37 3.23 -7.58 -8.20
CA HIS A 37 2.40 -8.62 -8.79
C HIS A 37 1.31 -9.06 -7.79
N TRP A 38 0.15 -8.43 -7.81
CA TRP A 38 -0.92 -8.67 -6.84
C TRP A 38 -1.40 -10.13 -6.78
N GLY A 39 -1.32 -10.89 -7.88
CA GLY A 39 -1.56 -12.34 -7.84
C GLY A 39 -0.63 -13.11 -6.88
N MET A 40 0.64 -12.69 -6.74
CA MET A 40 1.58 -13.33 -5.80
C MET A 40 1.25 -12.96 -4.35
N VAL A 41 0.74 -11.74 -4.13
CA VAL A 41 0.21 -11.32 -2.83
C VAL A 41 -0.99 -12.17 -2.43
N GLY A 42 -1.92 -12.41 -3.36
CA GLY A 42 -3.06 -13.29 -3.08
C GLY A 42 -2.66 -14.74 -2.83
N ARG A 43 -1.70 -15.28 -3.61
CA ARG A 43 -1.13 -16.61 -3.34
C ARG A 43 -0.53 -16.69 -1.93
N TRP A 44 0.26 -15.69 -1.55
CA TRP A 44 0.81 -15.59 -0.20
C TRP A 44 -0.29 -15.57 0.86
N LEU A 45 -1.32 -14.74 0.70
CA LEU A 45 -2.44 -14.65 1.63
C LEU A 45 -3.20 -15.98 1.77
N LEU A 46 -3.47 -16.67 0.67
CA LEU A 46 -4.12 -17.99 0.66
C LEU A 46 -3.24 -19.08 1.29
N GLY A 47 -1.91 -18.91 1.25
CA GLY A 47 -0.95 -19.80 1.89
C GLY A 47 -0.93 -19.70 3.42
N ILE A 48 -1.19 -18.51 3.98
CA ILE A 48 -1.07 -18.26 5.44
C ILE A 48 -1.90 -19.24 6.28
N PRO A 49 -3.20 -19.48 6.02
CA PRO A 49 -4.01 -20.44 6.78
C PRO A 49 -3.47 -21.88 6.75
N HIS A 50 -2.66 -22.21 5.75
CA HIS A 50 -2.05 -23.52 5.55
C HIS A 50 -0.63 -23.62 6.15
N GLY A 51 -0.17 -22.59 6.87
CA GLY A 51 1.18 -22.54 7.45
C GLY A 51 2.26 -22.03 6.50
N ASN A 52 1.92 -21.67 5.26
CA ASN A 52 2.85 -21.10 4.29
C ASN A 52 2.98 -19.60 4.54
N LEU A 53 3.72 -19.23 5.59
CA LEU A 53 3.91 -17.82 5.99
C LEU A 53 4.79 -17.02 5.02
N VAL A 54 5.61 -17.72 4.23
CA VAL A 54 6.47 -17.17 3.19
C VAL A 54 6.07 -17.82 1.87
N LEU A 55 5.89 -17.00 0.84
CA LEU A 55 5.61 -17.44 -0.52
C LEU A 55 6.75 -18.33 -1.02
N ASP A 56 6.38 -19.48 -1.58
CA ASP A 56 7.32 -20.33 -2.30
C ASP A 56 7.69 -19.66 -3.63
N THR A 57 8.92 -19.15 -3.70
CA THR A 57 9.43 -18.44 -4.88
C THR A 57 9.83 -19.38 -6.02
N ASP A 58 9.92 -20.68 -5.76
CA ASP A 58 10.26 -21.68 -6.79
C ASP A 58 9.01 -22.14 -7.56
N ASN A 59 7.82 -21.75 -7.09
CA ASN A 59 6.56 -22.04 -7.75
C ASN A 59 6.30 -21.06 -8.92
N GLU A 60 6.66 -21.50 -10.12
CA GLU A 60 6.47 -20.74 -11.37
C GLU A 60 5.04 -20.80 -11.93
N THR A 61 4.09 -21.46 -11.25
CA THR A 61 2.72 -21.53 -11.78
C THR A 61 2.08 -20.15 -11.83
N PRO A 62 1.45 -19.76 -12.96
CA PRO A 62 0.77 -18.47 -13.07
C PRO A 62 -0.27 -18.27 -11.96
N ALA A 63 -0.45 -17.03 -11.50
CA ALA A 63 -1.45 -16.73 -10.50
C ALA A 63 -2.88 -17.01 -11.03
N SER A 64 -3.68 -17.68 -10.23
CA SER A 64 -5.10 -17.93 -10.53
C SER A 64 -5.92 -16.64 -10.47
N MET A 65 -7.13 -16.64 -11.03
CA MET A 65 -8.03 -15.48 -10.91
C MET A 65 -8.40 -15.17 -9.45
N GLU A 66 -8.53 -16.19 -8.61
CA GLU A 66 -8.79 -16.03 -7.18
C GLU A 66 -7.61 -15.32 -6.48
N GLU A 67 -6.39 -15.75 -6.77
CA GLU A 67 -5.17 -15.15 -6.23
C GLU A 67 -5.05 -13.68 -6.66
N TRP A 68 -5.32 -13.36 -7.93
CA TRP A 68 -5.39 -11.96 -8.38
C TRP A 68 -6.45 -11.16 -7.64
N THR A 69 -7.66 -11.70 -7.50
CA THR A 69 -8.78 -11.03 -6.85
C THR A 69 -8.46 -10.72 -5.39
N ILE A 70 -7.95 -11.71 -4.64
CA ILE A 70 -7.59 -11.55 -3.23
C ILE A 70 -6.47 -10.54 -3.06
N GLY A 71 -5.44 -10.60 -3.92
CA GLY A 71 -4.34 -9.64 -3.89
C GLY A 71 -4.80 -8.19 -4.08
N TRP A 72 -5.65 -7.95 -5.07
CA TRP A 72 -6.22 -6.62 -5.32
C TRP A 72 -7.14 -6.14 -4.20
N ILE A 73 -8.02 -7.01 -3.68
CA ILE A 73 -8.88 -6.67 -2.54
C ILE A 73 -8.01 -6.29 -1.33
N PHE A 74 -6.99 -7.07 -1.01
CA PHE A 74 -6.09 -6.79 0.09
C PHE A 74 -5.38 -5.44 -0.08
N HIS A 75 -4.87 -5.14 -1.27
CA HIS A 75 -4.23 -3.86 -1.59
C HIS A 75 -5.14 -2.67 -1.27
N TYR A 76 -6.37 -2.68 -1.79
CA TYR A 76 -7.32 -1.59 -1.56
C TYR A 76 -7.82 -1.53 -0.11
N LEU A 77 -7.97 -2.66 0.57
CA LEU A 77 -8.30 -2.68 2.00
C LEU A 77 -7.19 -2.04 2.85
N VAL A 78 -5.92 -2.28 2.53
CA VAL A 78 -4.78 -1.64 3.20
C VAL A 78 -4.78 -0.13 2.95
N GLY A 79 -5.03 0.31 1.71
CA GLY A 79 -5.18 1.73 1.38
C GLY A 79 -6.30 2.42 2.16
N LEU A 80 -7.47 1.77 2.26
CA LEU A 80 -8.58 2.22 3.10
C LEU A 80 -8.20 2.27 4.58
N ALA A 81 -7.50 1.26 5.09
CA ALA A 81 -7.05 1.23 6.48
C ALA A 81 -6.11 2.41 6.78
N TYR A 82 -5.14 2.69 5.91
CA TYR A 82 -4.25 3.86 6.08
C TYR A 82 -5.01 5.19 6.05
N ALA A 83 -6.01 5.35 5.18
CA ALA A 83 -6.84 6.55 5.20
C ALA A 83 -7.64 6.67 6.50
N ALA A 84 -8.27 5.59 6.97
CA ALA A 84 -9.03 5.59 8.22
C ALA A 84 -8.17 5.91 9.45
N MET A 85 -6.90 5.47 9.48
CA MET A 85 -5.98 5.74 10.58
C MET A 85 -5.75 7.24 10.84
N LEU A 86 -5.87 8.10 9.82
CA LEU A 86 -5.65 9.54 9.96
C LEU A 86 -6.61 10.18 10.98
N PRO A 87 -7.95 10.19 10.77
CA PRO A 87 -8.89 10.70 11.75
C PRO A 87 -9.02 9.83 13.01
N LEU A 88 -8.71 8.53 12.94
CA LEU A 88 -8.76 7.66 14.13
C LEU A 88 -7.65 7.99 15.14
N PHE A 89 -6.45 8.34 14.67
CA PHE A 89 -5.31 8.62 15.56
C PHE A 89 -5.09 10.11 15.83
N TRP A 90 -5.45 11.01 14.91
CA TRP A 90 -5.34 12.47 15.09
C TRP A 90 -6.68 13.16 15.37
N GLY A 91 -7.74 12.37 15.57
CA GLY A 91 -9.08 12.86 15.89
C GLY A 91 -9.87 13.29 14.64
N ILE A 92 -11.19 13.31 14.78
CA ILE A 92 -12.10 13.60 13.68
C ILE A 92 -11.87 15.00 13.06
N GLY A 93 -11.33 15.94 13.84
CA GLY A 93 -10.97 17.28 13.36
C GLY A 93 -9.93 17.28 12.23
N TYR A 94 -9.16 16.20 12.09
CA TYR A 94 -8.24 16.01 10.96
C TYR A 94 -8.95 16.09 9.60
N ILE A 95 -10.19 15.59 9.50
CA ILE A 95 -10.97 15.64 8.25
C ILE A 95 -11.21 17.09 7.83
N ALA A 96 -11.47 17.98 8.79
CA ALA A 96 -11.77 19.39 8.53
C ALA A 96 -10.50 20.24 8.37
N ALA A 97 -9.40 19.84 8.98
CA ALA A 97 -8.12 20.54 8.89
C ALA A 97 -6.95 19.56 8.71
N PRO A 98 -6.79 18.98 7.51
CA PRO A 98 -5.70 18.05 7.22
C PRO A 98 -4.35 18.73 7.39
N THR A 99 -3.41 18.03 8.02
CA THR A 99 -2.02 18.47 8.17
C THR A 99 -1.06 17.44 7.60
N VAL A 100 0.15 17.87 7.25
CA VAL A 100 1.13 17.01 6.59
C VAL A 100 1.65 15.91 7.52
N PHE A 101 1.82 16.19 8.82
CA PHE A 101 2.49 15.27 9.74
C PHE A 101 1.78 13.90 9.88
N PRO A 102 0.46 13.80 10.08
CA PRO A 102 -0.24 12.51 10.12
C PRO A 102 -0.10 11.70 8.83
N VAL A 103 -0.18 12.37 7.67
CA VAL A 103 -0.03 11.71 6.36
C VAL A 103 1.39 11.22 6.13
N PHE A 104 2.39 11.99 6.54
CA PHE A 104 3.77 11.53 6.49
C PHE A 104 3.98 10.30 7.37
N MET A 105 3.49 10.32 8.60
CA MET A 105 3.63 9.20 9.53
C MET A 105 2.94 7.93 9.02
N ILE A 106 1.70 8.03 8.54
CA ILE A 106 0.96 6.86 8.06
C ILE A 106 1.40 6.47 6.65
N GLY A 107 1.32 7.42 5.72
CA GLY A 107 1.49 7.21 4.29
C GLY A 107 2.93 6.99 3.85
N VAL A 108 3.94 7.45 4.60
CA VAL A 108 5.36 7.17 4.32
C VAL A 108 5.96 6.20 5.32
N VAL A 109 5.92 6.52 6.62
CA VAL A 109 6.65 5.73 7.63
C VAL A 109 6.00 4.36 7.85
N VAL A 110 4.73 4.34 8.27
CA VAL A 110 4.03 3.09 8.61
C VAL A 110 3.86 2.19 7.39
N SER A 111 3.45 2.76 6.26
CA SER A 111 3.25 2.01 5.01
C SER A 111 4.56 1.42 4.46
N SER A 112 5.66 2.17 4.45
CA SER A 112 6.97 1.65 4.01
C SER A 112 7.47 0.56 4.94
N LEU A 113 7.30 0.72 6.26
CA LEU A 113 7.67 -0.32 7.23
C LEU A 113 6.81 -1.57 7.05
N ALA A 114 5.50 -1.45 6.83
CA ALA A 114 4.64 -2.59 6.53
C ALA A 114 5.09 -3.32 5.25
N GLY A 115 5.42 -2.59 4.19
CA GLY A 115 5.99 -3.15 2.97
C GLY A 115 7.31 -3.89 3.23
N LEU A 116 8.25 -3.26 3.93
CA LEU A 116 9.63 -3.77 4.12
C LEU A 116 9.75 -4.85 5.20
N MET A 117 8.85 -4.86 6.19
CA MET A 117 8.92 -5.74 7.36
C MET A 117 7.87 -6.84 7.39
N ILE A 118 6.80 -6.72 6.59
CA ILE A 118 5.73 -7.72 6.53
C ILE A 118 5.65 -8.29 5.13
N LEU A 119 5.37 -7.43 4.13
CA LEU A 119 5.11 -7.88 2.77
C LEU A 119 6.37 -8.45 2.12
N MET A 120 7.52 -7.76 2.21
CA MET A 120 8.79 -8.24 1.64
C MET A 120 9.24 -9.59 2.22
N PRO A 121 9.23 -9.81 3.55
CA PRO A 121 9.44 -11.15 4.11
C PRO A 121 8.42 -12.18 3.63
N GLY A 122 7.13 -11.83 3.62
CA GLY A 122 6.06 -12.72 3.19
C GLY A 122 6.18 -13.15 1.73
N LEU A 123 6.67 -12.27 0.86
CA LEU A 123 6.91 -12.55 -0.57
C LEU A 123 8.31 -13.14 -0.86
N GLY A 124 9.06 -13.55 0.17
CA GLY A 124 10.39 -14.16 0.01
C GLY A 124 11.55 -13.18 -0.16
N GLY A 125 11.29 -11.88 -0.32
CA GLY A 125 12.29 -10.81 -0.39
C GLY A 125 13.06 -10.55 0.93
N GLY A 126 12.59 -11.12 2.04
CA GLY A 126 13.24 -11.02 3.35
C GLY A 126 13.07 -9.66 4.04
N LEU A 127 13.52 -9.58 5.29
CA LEU A 127 13.43 -8.35 6.08
C LEU A 127 14.23 -7.22 5.42
N PHE A 128 13.60 -6.06 5.21
CA PHE A 128 14.17 -4.93 4.48
C PHE A 128 14.69 -5.30 3.09
N ALA A 129 13.95 -6.17 2.37
CA ALA A 129 14.30 -6.63 1.02
C ALA A 129 15.69 -7.28 0.90
N ARG A 130 16.29 -7.77 2.01
CA ARG A 130 17.67 -8.26 2.06
C ARG A 130 17.98 -9.45 1.14
N LYS A 131 16.96 -10.18 0.67
CA LYS A 131 17.10 -11.31 -0.27
C LYS A 131 16.84 -10.91 -1.72
N THR A 132 16.51 -9.65 -1.99
CA THR A 132 16.36 -9.15 -3.37
C THR A 132 17.74 -8.88 -3.98
N PRO A 133 17.86 -8.86 -5.34
CA PRO A 133 19.14 -8.61 -6.00
C PRO A 133 19.80 -7.27 -5.64
N ASN A 134 18.99 -6.25 -5.34
CA ASN A 134 19.47 -4.93 -4.91
C ASN A 134 18.59 -4.35 -3.78
N PRO A 135 18.89 -4.66 -2.51
CA PRO A 135 18.07 -4.24 -1.37
C PRO A 135 17.96 -2.72 -1.22
N ALA A 136 19.05 -1.99 -1.44
CA ALA A 136 19.06 -0.53 -1.32
C ALA A 136 18.12 0.13 -2.34
N LEU A 137 18.15 -0.35 -3.58
CA LEU A 137 17.24 0.11 -4.62
C LEU A 137 15.78 -0.22 -4.29
N MET A 138 15.51 -1.44 -3.81
CA MET A 138 14.15 -1.83 -3.41
C MET A 138 13.62 -1.00 -2.24
N ILE A 139 14.45 -0.69 -1.26
CA ILE A 139 14.08 0.20 -0.14
C ILE A 139 13.76 1.60 -0.67
N ALA A 140 14.61 2.16 -1.53
CA ALA A 140 14.38 3.47 -2.13
C ALA A 140 13.09 3.49 -2.96
N TYR A 141 12.86 2.45 -3.77
CA TYR A 141 11.63 2.27 -4.53
C TYR A 141 10.38 2.28 -3.64
N VAL A 142 10.39 1.50 -2.56
CA VAL A 142 9.27 1.45 -1.60
C VAL A 142 9.03 2.82 -0.96
N ILE A 143 10.08 3.52 -0.53
CA ILE A 143 9.95 4.84 0.11
C ILE A 143 9.39 5.89 -0.87
N VAL A 144 9.88 5.90 -2.12
CA VAL A 144 9.39 6.83 -3.15
C VAL A 144 7.93 6.55 -3.49
N ALA A 145 7.58 5.28 -3.71
CA ALA A 145 6.21 4.87 -4.01
C ALA A 145 5.24 5.31 -2.89
N HIS A 146 5.62 5.09 -1.62
CA HIS A 146 4.81 5.51 -0.48
C HIS A 146 4.82 7.03 -0.25
N SER A 147 5.84 7.75 -0.70
CA SER A 147 5.83 9.22 -0.73
C SER A 147 4.81 9.75 -1.74
N VAL A 148 4.66 9.10 -2.91
CA VAL A 148 3.61 9.43 -3.89
C VAL A 148 2.22 9.11 -3.33
N PHE A 149 2.06 7.94 -2.70
CA PHE A 149 0.84 7.58 -1.99
C PHE A 149 0.46 8.61 -0.92
N ALA A 150 1.41 8.99 -0.06
CA ALA A 150 1.21 10.00 0.99
C ALA A 150 0.85 11.37 0.40
N LEU A 151 1.51 11.81 -0.67
CA LEU A 151 1.17 13.06 -1.34
C LEU A 151 -0.27 13.02 -1.86
N ALA A 152 -0.69 11.93 -2.51
CA ALA A 152 -2.05 11.76 -2.97
C ALA A 152 -3.05 11.75 -1.81
N GLN A 153 -2.75 11.05 -0.71
CA GLN A 153 -3.58 11.06 0.50
C GLN A 153 -3.79 12.49 1.03
N PHE A 154 -2.72 13.29 1.10
CA PHE A 154 -2.80 14.65 1.60
C PHE A 154 -3.63 15.55 0.68
N LEU A 155 -3.40 15.49 -0.63
CA LEU A 155 -4.15 16.29 -1.61
C LEU A 155 -5.65 15.93 -1.62
N LEU A 156 -5.98 14.64 -1.54
CA LEU A 156 -7.37 14.19 -1.45
C LEU A 156 -8.01 14.60 -0.12
N ALA A 157 -7.27 14.52 0.99
CA ALA A 157 -7.76 15.00 2.27
C ALA A 157 -8.10 16.49 2.23
N LEU A 158 -7.24 17.32 1.62
CA LEU A 158 -7.53 18.75 1.41
C LEU A 158 -8.78 18.96 0.55
N GLY A 159 -8.93 18.17 -0.52
CA GLY A 159 -10.11 18.23 -1.39
C GLY A 159 -11.42 17.87 -0.67
N VAL A 160 -11.39 16.90 0.24
CA VAL A 160 -12.54 16.51 1.07
C VAL A 160 -12.84 17.57 2.14
N SER A 161 -11.80 18.19 2.74
CA SER A 161 -11.96 19.20 3.80
C SER A 161 -12.60 20.52 3.32
N GLY A 162 -12.58 20.77 2.01
CA GLY A 162 -13.12 21.99 1.40
C GLY A 162 -14.61 21.94 1.06
N ASN A 163 -15.28 20.81 1.29
CA ASN A 163 -16.72 20.61 1.10
C ASN A 163 -17.50 20.78 2.40
#